data_AF-A0A1J5P8Q6-F1
#
_entry.id   AF-A0A1J5P8Q6-F1
#
_cell.length_a   1.000
_cell.length_b   1.000
_cell.length_c   1.000
_cell.angle_alpha   90.00
_cell.angle_beta   90.00
_cell.angle_gamma   90.00
#
_symmetry.space_group_name_H-M   'P 1'
#
loop_
_entity.id
_entity.type
_entity.pdbx_description
1 polymer ?
#
loop_
_entity_poly.entity_id
_entity_poly.type
_entity_poly.pdbx_seq_one_letter_code
_entity_poly.pdbx_strand_id
1 'polypeptide(L)'
;MARVGARLVDAHPNCELLLEPTLSIVAFTRKGWSALDYAKWSDRLLEEHFAFVVPSAHNGKPILRFAIVNPRTTEADLVAILDTL
;
A
#
# COMPACT_ATOMS: atom_id res chain seq x y z
N MET A 1 3.72 13.01 -4.48
CA MET A 1 2.99 12.13 -3.55
C MET A 1 3.67 10.80 -3.29
N ALA A 2 4.19 10.07 -4.28
CA ALA A 2 4.86 8.77 -4.02
C ALA A 2 6.00 8.82 -2.97
N ARG A 3 6.85 9.87 -2.98
CA ARG A 3 7.86 10.09 -1.93
C ARG A 3 7.27 10.27 -0.53
N VAL A 4 6.09 10.91 -0.42
CA VAL A 4 5.37 11.06 0.85
C VAL A 4 4.83 9.71 1.29
N GLY A 5 4.17 8.97 0.39
CA GLY A 5 3.69 7.61 0.68
C GLY A 5 4.79 6.66 1.14
N ALA A 6 5.98 6.70 0.51
CA ALA A 6 7.12 5.89 0.93
C ALA A 6 7.58 6.24 2.36
N ARG A 7 7.63 7.53 2.71
CA ARG A 7 7.97 7.96 4.07
C ARG A 7 6.95 7.48 5.10
N LEU A 8 5.65 7.55 4.78
CA LEU A 8 4.58 7.08 5.67
C LEU A 8 4.65 5.56 5.86
N VAL A 9 4.90 4.81 4.79
CA VAL A 9 5.10 3.36 4.84
C VAL A 9 6.29 3.00 5.74
N ASP A 10 7.42 3.69 5.57
CA ASP A 10 8.65 3.45 6.34
C ASP A 10 8.46 3.78 7.84
N ALA A 11 7.65 4.80 8.15
CA ALA A 11 7.28 5.15 9.52
C ALA A 11 6.24 4.19 10.14
N HIS A 12 5.53 3.38 9.35
CA HIS A 12 4.47 2.53 9.86
C HIS A 12 5.05 1.23 10.47
N PRO A 13 4.76 0.91 11.74
CA PRO A 13 5.46 -0.16 12.50
C PRO A 13 5.32 -1.55 11.86
N ASN A 14 4.22 -1.72 11.15
CA ASN A 14 3.75 -2.95 10.56
C ASN A 14 4.18 -3.13 9.09
N CYS A 15 4.67 -2.06 8.46
CA CYS A 15 5.04 -2.08 7.05
C CYS A 15 6.56 -2.12 6.87
N GLU A 16 6.98 -2.47 5.66
CA GLU A 16 8.37 -2.41 5.24
C GLU A 16 8.43 -1.99 3.76
N LEU A 17 9.08 -0.86 3.50
CA LEU A 17 9.29 -0.36 2.14
C LEU A 17 10.23 -1.30 1.38
N LEU A 18 9.83 -1.74 0.18
CA LEU A 18 10.64 -2.67 -0.62
C LEU A 18 11.73 -1.96 -1.41
N LEU A 19 11.41 -0.79 -1.97
CA LEU A 19 12.30 -0.02 -2.81
C LEU A 19 11.89 1.46 -2.78
N GLU A 20 12.86 2.32 -3.09
CA GLU A 20 12.61 3.74 -3.33
C GLU A 20 11.55 3.92 -4.42
N PRO A 21 10.51 4.73 -4.17
CA PRO A 21 9.38 4.85 -5.08
C PRO A 21 9.84 5.37 -6.44
N THR A 22 9.38 4.70 -7.49
CA THR A 22 9.63 5.09 -8.88
C THR A 22 8.29 5.52 -9.49
N LEU A 23 8.28 6.67 -10.18
CA LEU A 23 7.06 7.30 -10.69
C LEU A 23 6.03 7.58 -9.57
N SER A 24 4.82 7.07 -9.72
CA SER A 24 3.70 7.21 -8.77
C SER A 24 3.45 5.95 -7.94
N ILE A 25 4.40 4.99 -7.94
CA ILE A 25 4.24 3.70 -7.28
C ILE A 25 5.06 3.62 -6.00
N VAL A 26 4.42 3.20 -4.91
CA VAL A 26 5.07 2.84 -3.64
C VAL A 26 4.83 1.36 -3.38
N ALA A 27 5.89 0.57 -3.30
CA ALA A 27 5.81 -0.88 -3.10
C ALA A 27 6.32 -1.26 -1.71
N PHE A 28 5.54 -2.06 -0.97
CA PHE A 28 5.85 -2.41 0.40
C PHE A 28 5.26 -3.76 0.79
N THR A 29 5.73 -4.31 1.91
CA THR A 29 5.16 -5.50 2.53
C THR A 29 4.54 -5.17 3.88
N ARG A 30 3.60 -6.02 4.29
CA ARG A 30 2.98 -6.00 5.62
C ARG A 30 3.48 -7.22 6.40
N LYS A 31 4.15 -6.98 7.52
CA LYS A 31 4.75 -8.03 8.36
C LYS A 31 3.65 -8.96 8.89
N GLY A 32 3.88 -10.26 8.81
CA GLY A 32 3.00 -11.29 9.38
C GLY A 32 1.79 -11.68 8.53
N TRP A 33 1.59 -11.09 7.34
CA TRP A 33 0.47 -11.44 6.47
C TRP A 33 0.78 -12.61 5.53
N SER A 34 -0.20 -13.49 5.38
CA SER A 34 -0.25 -14.50 4.31
C SER A 34 -0.82 -13.89 3.02
N ALA A 35 -0.62 -14.55 1.88
CA ALA A 35 -1.19 -14.11 0.59
C ALA A 35 -2.73 -13.94 0.65
N LEU A 36 -3.42 -14.73 1.47
CA LEU A 36 -4.86 -14.62 1.66
C LEU A 36 -5.25 -13.34 2.42
N ASP A 37 -4.45 -12.92 3.39
CA ASP A 37 -4.70 -11.69 4.15
C ASP A 37 -4.59 -10.46 3.24
N TYR A 38 -3.59 -10.45 2.35
CA TYR A 38 -3.44 -9.42 1.33
C TYR A 38 -4.67 -9.33 0.41
N ALA A 39 -5.18 -10.49 -0.06
CA ALA A 39 -6.36 -10.54 -0.92
C ALA A 39 -7.61 -10.03 -0.19
N LYS A 40 -7.89 -10.55 1.01
CA LYS A 40 -9.04 -10.12 1.83
C LYS A 40 -9.02 -8.63 2.13
N TRP A 41 -7.86 -8.08 2.48
CA TRP A 41 -7.74 -6.66 2.76
C TRP A 41 -7.98 -5.81 1.51
N SER A 42 -7.39 -6.19 0.37
CA SER A 42 -7.61 -5.53 -0.93
C SER A 42 -9.09 -5.53 -1.32
N ASP A 43 -9.74 -6.69 -1.23
CA ASP A 43 -11.15 -6.87 -1.58
C ASP A 43 -12.04 -5.99 -0.69
N ARG A 44 -11.77 -5.95 0.62
CA ARG A 44 -12.49 -5.09 1.56
C ARG A 44 -12.39 -3.61 1.19
N LEU A 45 -11.18 -3.10 0.89
CA LEU A 45 -11.02 -1.68 0.53
C LEU A 45 -11.73 -1.32 -0.78
N LEU A 46 -11.81 -2.27 -1.71
CA LEU A 46 -12.56 -2.10 -2.96
C LEU A 46 -14.07 -2.10 -2.72
N GLU A 47 -14.57 -3.02 -1.89
CA GLU A 47 -15.98 -3.11 -1.48
C GLU A 47 -16.44 -1.87 -0.71
N GLU A 48 -15.59 -1.32 0.16
CA GLU A 48 -15.84 -0.08 0.89
C GLU A 48 -15.71 1.17 0.00
N HIS A 49 -15.40 1.02 -1.29
CA HIS A 49 -15.09 2.10 -2.23
C HIS A 49 -14.03 3.08 -1.72
N PHE A 50 -13.14 2.59 -0.85
CA PHE A 50 -12.21 3.41 -0.10
C PHE A 50 -10.87 3.55 -0.84
N ALA A 51 -10.32 2.44 -1.34
CA ALA A 51 -9.12 2.46 -2.17
C ALA A 51 -9.01 1.20 -3.05
N PHE A 52 -8.36 1.34 -4.21
CA PHE A 52 -8.05 0.20 -5.08
C PHE A 52 -6.57 -0.15 -4.98
N VAL A 53 -6.25 -1.10 -4.10
CA VAL A 53 -4.87 -1.53 -3.82
C VAL A 53 -4.73 -3.01 -4.14
N VAL A 54 -4.19 -3.33 -5.32
CA VAL A 54 -4.05 -4.73 -5.74
C VAL A 54 -2.80 -5.38 -5.15
N PRO A 55 -2.90 -6.58 -4.56
CA PRO A 55 -1.73 -7.34 -4.19
C PRO A 55 -0.97 -7.75 -5.46
N SER A 56 0.35 -7.68 -5.40
CA SER A 56 1.24 -8.14 -6.45
C SER A 56 2.25 -9.12 -5.87
N ALA A 57 3.04 -9.77 -6.73
CA ALA A 57 4.09 -10.66 -6.29
C ALA A 57 5.45 -10.11 -6.73
N HIS A 58 6.41 -10.07 -5.81
CA HIS A 58 7.80 -9.76 -6.10
C HIS A 58 8.66 -10.92 -5.59
N ASN A 59 9.41 -11.56 -6.50
CA ASN A 59 10.21 -12.76 -6.20
C ASN A 59 9.42 -13.88 -5.49
N GLY A 60 8.16 -14.08 -5.90
CA GLY A 60 7.27 -15.09 -5.30
C GLY A 60 6.69 -14.71 -3.93
N LYS A 61 7.01 -13.53 -3.38
CA LYS A 61 6.44 -13.02 -2.13
C LYS A 61 5.33 -12.00 -2.40
N PRO A 62 4.22 -12.03 -1.66
CA PRO A 62 3.14 -11.06 -1.81
C PRO A 62 3.59 -9.67 -1.34
N ILE A 63 3.19 -8.64 -2.08
CA ILE A 63 3.48 -7.23 -1.84
C ILE A 63 2.22 -6.38 -2.05
N LEU A 64 2.19 -5.20 -1.44
CA LEU A 64 1.21 -4.15 -1.73
C LEU A 64 1.84 -3.06 -2.58
N ARG A 65 1.01 -2.41 -3.41
CA ARG A 65 1.42 -1.28 -4.23
C ARG A 65 0.40 -0.16 -4.16
N PHE A 66 0.80 1.01 -3.70
CA PHE A 66 0.03 2.23 -3.93
C PHE A 66 0.36 2.77 -5.31
N ALA A 67 -0.63 2.74 -6.21
CA ALA A 67 -0.58 3.42 -7.50
C ALA A 67 -1.29 4.77 -7.40
N ILE A 68 -0.53 5.84 -7.12
CA ILE A 68 -1.09 7.17 -6.87
C ILE A 68 -1.33 7.88 -8.21
N VAL A 69 -2.48 7.59 -8.83
CA VAL A 69 -2.83 8.12 -10.17
C VAL A 69 -3.61 9.43 -10.12
N ASN A 70 -4.36 9.68 -9.05
CA ASN A 70 -5.19 10.87 -8.91
C ASN A 70 -4.36 12.04 -8.34
N PRO A 71 -4.20 13.17 -9.06
CA PRO A 71 -3.46 14.34 -8.58
C PRO A 71 -4.05 14.98 -7.31
N ARG A 72 -5.33 14.70 -7.00
CA ARG A 72 -6.00 15.18 -5.79
C ARG A 72 -5.75 14.32 -4.55
N THR A 73 -5.02 13.21 -4.69
CA THR A 73 -4.66 12.36 -3.54
C THR A 73 -3.82 13.17 -2.56
N THR A 74 -4.26 13.19 -1.30
CA THR A 74 -3.61 13.90 -0.21
C THR A 74 -2.79 12.95 0.66
N GLU A 75 -1.96 13.51 1.53
CA GLU A 75 -1.26 12.73 2.55
C GLU A 75 -2.22 12.04 3.52
N ALA A 76 -3.32 12.72 3.89
CA ALA A 76 -4.34 12.18 4.79
C ALA A 76 -5.02 10.94 4.20
N ASP A 77 -5.26 10.90 2.88
CA ASP A 77 -5.81 9.72 2.22
C ASP A 77 -4.87 8.51 2.35
N LEU A 78 -3.56 8.73 2.23
CA LEU A 78 -2.56 7.67 2.37
C LEU A 78 -2.46 7.16 3.81
N VAL A 79 -2.50 8.08 4.79
CA VAL A 79 -2.53 7.73 6.21
C VAL A 79 -3.77 6.90 6.52
N ALA A 80 -4.94 7.34 6.06
CA ALA A 80 -6.19 6.63 6.29
C ALA A 80 -6.16 5.21 5.72
N ILE A 81 -5.49 4.98 4.57
CA ILE A 81 -5.26 3.63 4.03
C ILE A 81 -4.29 2.82 4.89
N LEU A 82 -3.19 3.41 5.32
CA LEU A 82 -2.21 2.73 6.18
C LEU A 82 -2.80 2.35 7.55
N ASP A 83 -3.68 3.17 8.11
CA ASP A 83 -4.38 2.89 9.37
C ASP A 83 -5.30 1.65 9.29
N THR A 84 -5.60 1.16 8.09
CA THR A 84 -6.35 -0.08 7.88
C THR A 84 -5.50 -1.36 7.91
N LEU A 85 -4.17 -1.26 8.12
CA LEU A 85 -3.16 -2.34 8.01
C LEU A 85 -2.67 -2.94 9.34
#